data_AF-A0A7C7UFS1-F1
#
_entry.id   AF-A0A7C7UFS1-F1
#
_cell.length_a   1.000
_cell.length_b   1.000
_cell.length_c   1.000
_cell.angle_alpha   90.00
_cell.angle_beta   90.00
_cell.angle_gamma   90.00
#
_symmetry.space_group_name_H-M   'P 1'
#
loop_
_entity.id
_entity.type
_entity.pdbx_description
1 polymer ?
#
loop_
_entity_poly.entity_id
_entity_poly.type
_entity_poly.pdbx_seq_one_letter_code
_entity_poly.pdbx_strand_id
1 'polypeptide(L)' 'MPFRSDRIFCIKDEWFFAIRRGPDQGPYASREEAQQALADFIRDQLELEKRLKAERGLYASLRATSPRPA' A
#
# COMPACT_ATOMS: atom_id res chain seq x y z
N MET A 1 -13.09 3.27 19.62
CA MET A 1 -12.54 3.96 18.42
C MET A 1 -13.33 3.47 17.22
N PRO A 2 -14.08 4.32 16.49
CA PRO A 2 -14.84 3.85 15.35
C PRO A 2 -13.88 3.43 14.23
N PHE A 3 -14.08 2.23 13.70
CA PHE A 3 -13.45 1.76 12.48
C PHE A 3 -13.80 2.74 11.36
N ARG A 4 -12.88 3.65 10.99
CA ARG A 4 -13.03 4.53 9.83
C ARG A 4 -12.84 3.70 8.56
N SER A 5 -13.84 2.88 8.24
CA SER A 5 -13.80 1.92 7.13
C SER A 5 -14.24 2.49 5.78
N ASP A 6 -14.94 3.63 5.74
CA ASP A 6 -15.28 4.25 4.45
C ASP A 6 -14.10 5.09 3.94
N ARG A 7 -13.14 4.38 3.34
CA ARG A 7 -12.08 4.96 2.49
C ARG A 7 -12.55 5.17 1.07
N ILE A 8 -13.83 4.91 0.78
CA ILE A 8 -14.44 5.01 -0.55
C ILE A 8 -15.45 6.16 -0.50
N PHE A 9 -15.42 7.04 -1.50
CA PHE A 9 -16.30 8.20 -1.59
C PHE A 9 -16.69 8.48 -3.04
N CYS A 10 -17.77 9.22 -3.25
CA CYS A 10 -18.27 9.58 -4.58
C CYS A 10 -18.24 11.10 -4.76
N ILE A 11 -17.75 11.57 -5.91
CA ILE A 11 -17.75 12.97 -6.33
C ILE A 11 -18.30 13.01 -7.76
N LYS A 12 -19.39 13.75 -7.99
CA LYS A 12 -19.99 13.95 -9.33
C LYS A 12 -20.28 12.64 -10.08
N ASP A 13 -20.88 11.67 -9.39
CA ASP A 13 -21.17 10.31 -9.91
C ASP A 13 -19.92 9.46 -10.23
N GLU A 14 -18.72 9.92 -9.87
CA GLU A 14 -17.48 9.15 -9.98
C GLU A 14 -17.02 8.67 -8.60
N TRP A 15 -16.58 7.42 -8.53
CA TRP A 15 -16.15 6.78 -7.29
C TRP A 15 -14.64 6.86 -7.11
N PHE A 16 -14.20 7.06 -5.88
CA PHE A 16 -12.79 7.21 -5.51
C PHE A 16 -12.51 6.47 -4.21
N PHE A 17 -11.23 6.19 -3.96
CA PHE A 17 -10.77 5.80 -2.63
C PHE A 17 -9.57 6.61 -2.14
N ALA A 18 -9.55 6.90 -0.83
CA ALA A 18 -8.49 7.66 -0.20
C ALA A 18 -7.32 6.77 0.25
N ILE A 19 -6.09 7.21 0.00
CA ILE A 19 -4.85 6.61 0.54
C ILE A 19 -4.24 7.50 1.62
N ARG A 20 -3.59 6.91 2.64
CA ARG A 20 -3.09 7.67 3.81
C ARG A 20 -1.91 8.60 3.48
N ARG A 21 -1.13 8.25 2.46
CA ARG A 21 0.04 9.01 2.01
C ARG A 21 0.03 9.01 0.49
N GLY A 22 -0.66 9.98 -0.09
CA GLY A 22 -0.69 10.16 -1.53
C GLY A 22 -2.05 10.67 -2.03
N PRO A 23 -2.16 10.87 -3.35
CA PRO A 23 -3.39 11.32 -3.98
C PRO A 23 -4.46 10.23 -3.96
N ASP A 24 -5.71 10.64 -3.84
CA ASP A 24 -6.88 9.76 -3.95
C ASP A 24 -6.87 9.02 -5.29
N GLN A 25 -7.36 7.78 -5.28
CA GLN A 25 -7.34 6.88 -6.43
C GLN A 25 -8.73 6.79 -7.05
N GLY A 26 -8.78 6.82 -8.37
CA GLY A 26 -9.99 6.88 -9.19
C GLY A 26 -9.77 7.83 -10.38
N PRO A 27 -10.83 8.21 -11.11
CA PRO A 27 -12.22 7.85 -10.91
C PRO A 27 -12.55 6.40 -11.30
N TYR A 28 -13.54 5.81 -10.62
CA TYR A 28 -14.16 4.52 -10.93
C TYR A 28 -15.63 4.71 -11.27
N ALA A 29 -16.19 3.85 -12.14
CA ALA A 29 -17.56 4.00 -12.60
C ALA A 29 -18.59 3.64 -11.53
N SER A 30 -18.23 2.74 -10.61
CA SER A 30 -19.12 2.21 -9.58
C SER A 30 -18.40 2.06 -8.24
N ARG A 31 -19.18 1.99 -7.16
CA ARG A 31 -18.65 1.75 -5.81
C ARG A 31 -17.86 0.45 -5.78
N GLU A 32 -18.41 -0.61 -6.39
CA GLU A 32 -17.85 -1.96 -6.42
C GLU A 32 -16.47 -1.97 -7.08
N GLU A 33 -16.29 -1.24 -8.18
CA GLU A 33 -14.99 -1.08 -8.85
C GLU A 33 -13.98 -0.39 -7.93
N ALA A 34 -14.38 0.67 -7.24
CA ALA A 34 -13.52 1.35 -6.27
C ALA A 34 -13.17 0.43 -5.08
N GLN A 35 -14.08 -0.44 -4.64
CA GLN A 35 -13.78 -1.42 -3.57
C GLN A 35 -12.79 -2.47 -4.04
N GLN A 36 -12.98 -3.00 -5.25
CA GLN A 36 -12.10 -4.01 -5.84
C GLN A 36 -10.69 -3.43 -6.03
N ALA A 37 -10.59 -2.23 -6.61
CA ALA A 37 -9.32 -1.54 -6.79
C ALA A 37 -8.64 -1.23 -5.45
N LEU A 38 -9.39 -0.85 -4.41
CA LEU A 38 -8.84 -0.67 -3.06
C LEU A 38 -8.30 -2.00 -2.49
N ALA A 39 -9.00 -3.12 -2.69
CA ALA A 39 -8.56 -4.42 -2.22
C ALA A 39 -7.26 -4.87 -2.90
N ASP A 40 -7.16 -4.67 -4.22
CA ASP A 40 -5.95 -4.97 -5.00
C ASP A 40 -4.79 -4.05 -4.59
N PHE A 41 -5.05 -2.74 -4.40
CA PHE A 41 -4.04 -1.81 -3.90
C PHE A 41 -3.46 -2.21 -2.54
N ILE A 42 -4.32 -2.64 -1.60
CA ILE A 42 -3.87 -3.10 -0.27
C ILE A 42 -3.00 -4.35 -0.40
N ARG A 43 -3.38 -5.29 -1.28
CA ARG A 43 -2.61 -6.52 -1.54
C ARG A 43 -1.22 -6.19 -2.07
N ASP A 44 -1.14 -5.36 -3.10
CA ASP A 44 0.12 -4.98 -3.75
C ASP A 44 1.03 -4.22 -2.78
N GLN A 45 0.46 -3.31 -1.99
CA GLN A 45 1.19 -2.57 -0.97
C GLN A 45 1.82 -3.56 0.04
N LEU A 46 1.03 -4.51 0.55
CA LEU A 46 1.49 -5.47 1.53
C LEU A 46 2.61 -6.36 0.97
N GLU A 47 2.51 -6.74 -0.31
CA GLU A 47 3.54 -7.52 -0.97
C GLU A 47 4.82 -6.72 -1.16
N LEU A 48 4.71 -5.45 -1.56
CA LEU A 48 5.84 -4.53 -1.67
C LEU A 48 6.55 -4.37 -0.32
N GLU A 49 5.81 -4.16 0.76
CA GLU A 49 6.39 -4.06 2.10
C GLU A 49 7.12 -5.34 2.52
N LYS A 50 6.56 -6.51 2.22
CA LYS A 50 7.21 -7.81 2.48
C LYS A 50 8.52 -7.93 1.71
N ARG A 51 8.52 -7.59 0.42
CA ARG A 51 9.72 -7.62 -0.44
C ARG A 51 10.79 -6.66 0.07
N LEU A 52 10.42 -5.42 0.37
CA LEU A 52 11.35 -4.41 0.92
C LEU A 52 11.93 -4.84 2.28
N LYS A 53 11.14 -5.49 3.12
CA LYS A 53 11.61 -6.01 4.41
C LYS A 53 12.57 -7.18 4.22
N ALA A 54 12.30 -8.07 3.27
CA ALA A 54 13.20 -9.17 2.92
C ALA A 54 14.53 -8.65 2.37
N GLU A 55 14.50 -7.70 1.43
CA GLU A 55 15.68 -7.07 0.85
C GLU A 55 16.50 -6.30 1.90
N ARG A 56 15.84 -5.55 2.78
CA ARG A 56 16.51 -4.89 3.92
C ARG A 56 17.15 -5.90 4.89
N GLY A 57 16.48 -7.02 5.14
CA GLY A 57 17.02 -8.12 5.94
C GLY A 57 18.27 -8.72 5.32
N LEU A 58 18.26 -8.94 4.00
CA LEU A 58 19.40 -9.42 3.23
C LEU A 58 20.57 -8.42 3.24
N TYR A 59 20.30 -7.12 3.07
CA TYR A 59 21.36 -6.11 3.11
C TYR A 59 21.98 -5.97 4.51
N ALA A 60 21.16 -6.10 5.57
CA ALA A 60 21.64 -6.10 6.94
C ALA A 60 22.50 -7.32 7.27
N SER A 61 22.14 -8.51 6.78
CA SER A 61 22.93 -9.73 6.98
C SER A 61 24.22 -9.75 6.15
N LEU A 62 24.20 -9.24 4.91
CA LEU A 62 25.41 -9.09 4.09
C LEU A 62 26.43 -8.11 4.72
N ARG A 63 25.95 -7.01 5.34
CA ARG A 63 26.83 -6.08 6.08
C ARG A 63 27.43 -6.70 7.36
N ALA A 64 26.74 -7.63 8.00
CA ALA A 64 27.25 -8.30 9.20
C ALA A 64 28.43 -9.26 8.90
N THR A 65 28.61 -9.67 7.65
CA THR A 65 29.67 -10.59 7.21
C THR A 65 30.94 -9.89 6.71
N SER A 66 31.01 -8.55 6.74
CA SER A 66 32.28 -7.86 6.44
C SER A 66 33.26 -8.01 7.60
N PRO A 67 34.44 -8.61 7.40
CA PRO A 67 35.48 -8.59 8.42
C PRO A 67 35.95 -7.15 8.61
N ARG A 68 35.91 -6.69 9.86
CA ARG A 68 36.42 -5.37 10.27
C ARG A 68 37.94 -5.35 9.97
N PRO A 69 38.47 -4.43 9.14
CA PRO A 69 39.92 -4.36 8.95
C PRO A 69 40.58 -3.96 10.27
N ALA A 70 41.68 -4.66 10.60
CA ALA A 70 42.49 -4.48 11.80
C ALA A 70 43.37 -3.23 11.73
#